data_AF-W5JMF8-F1
#
_entry.id   AF-W5JMF8-F1
#
_cell.length_a   1.000
_cell.length_b   1.000
_cell.length_c   1.000
_cell.angle_alpha   90.00
_cell.angle_beta   90.00
_cell.angle_gamma   90.00
#
_symmetry.space_group_name_H-M   'P 1'
#
loop_
_entity.id
_entity.type
_entity.pdbx_description
1 polymer ?
#
loop_
_entity_poly.entity_id
_entity_poly.type
_entity_poly.pdbx_seq_one_letter_code
_entity_poly.pdbx_strand_id
1 'polypeptide(L)'
;MQLLRNERGMTWSIRKGTFLEEVLMESDENKYIELYRGSQVITELTDDLVRRIEAGQHVHIDWRNNLKYLIKKQFLATDRCDFALSTDEFLDEQIALVMPKDSPYLELVNDEIRRMHQFGFIQRWISQYLPSKDRCSGTSNKAMDVQNHTVNSSDMAGSYWILLLGFSSGLIIFIGEFAIHWYRQRRLAKAVVTSYSS
;
A
#
# COMPACT_ATOMS: atom_id res chain seq x y z
N MET A 1 -0.57 13.76 -3.28
CA MET A 1 -1.11 13.48 -1.93
C MET A 1 -2.42 12.72 -2.02
N GLN A 2 -2.38 11.38 -1.99
CA GLN A 2 -3.58 10.52 -1.93
C GLN A 2 -4.10 10.32 -0.50
N LEU A 3 -3.31 10.70 0.52
CA LEU A 3 -3.64 10.56 1.95
C LEU A 3 -4.83 11.44 2.38
N LEU A 4 -4.84 12.71 1.96
CA LEU A 4 -5.94 13.66 2.25
C LEU A 4 -7.23 13.33 1.49
N ARG A 5 -7.14 12.51 0.43
CA ARG A 5 -8.27 12.08 -0.40
C ARG A 5 -8.91 10.78 0.09
N ASN A 6 -8.42 10.21 1.19
CA ASN A 6 -8.77 8.86 1.59
C ASN A 6 -9.99 8.81 2.53
N GLU A 7 -11.09 8.26 2.03
CA GLU A 7 -12.33 7.99 2.77
C GLU A 7 -12.23 6.79 3.76
N ARG A 8 -11.08 6.10 3.84
CA ARG A 8 -10.93 4.84 4.61
C ARG A 8 -10.56 5.01 6.10
N GLY A 9 -10.56 6.23 6.64
CA GLY A 9 -10.29 6.46 8.07
C GLY A 9 -8.85 6.11 8.51
N MET A 10 -7.88 6.15 7.60
CA MET A 10 -6.47 5.96 7.96
C MET A 10 -5.97 7.15 8.79
N THR A 11 -5.25 6.85 9.87
CA THR A 11 -4.65 7.86 10.75
C THR A 11 -3.17 8.05 10.39
N TRP A 12 -2.59 9.21 10.69
CA TRP A 12 -1.17 9.44 10.46
C TRP A 12 -0.50 10.14 11.64
N SER A 13 0.81 9.95 11.76
CA SER A 13 1.63 10.54 12.83
C SER A 13 2.89 11.19 12.29
N ILE A 14 3.35 12.21 13.01
CA ILE A 14 4.55 12.98 12.72
C ILE A 14 5.40 13.06 13.99
N ARG A 15 6.72 13.07 13.84
CA ARG A 15 7.63 13.20 14.98
C ARG A 15 7.72 14.65 15.48
N LYS A 16 7.59 14.80 16.80
CA LYS A 16 7.75 16.07 17.51
C LYS A 16 9.18 16.60 17.46
N GLY A 17 9.34 17.92 17.36
CA GLY A 17 10.60 18.64 17.40
C GLY A 17 11.43 18.46 16.13
N THR A 18 10.79 18.11 15.01
CA THR A 18 11.44 17.98 13.72
C THR A 18 11.17 19.20 12.85
N PHE A 19 12.06 19.48 11.91
CA PHE A 19 11.86 20.54 10.90
C PHE A 19 10.54 20.37 10.15
N LEU A 20 10.11 19.12 9.94
CA LEU A 20 8.81 18.82 9.35
C LEU A 20 7.64 19.41 10.16
N GLU A 21 7.67 19.33 11.49
CA GLU A 21 6.62 19.92 12.34
C GLU A 21 6.61 21.45 12.19
N GLU A 22 7.77 22.08 12.21
CA GLU A 22 7.93 23.53 12.09
C GLU A 22 7.43 24.04 10.72
N VAL A 23 7.84 23.40 9.63
CA VAL A 23 7.37 23.76 8.27
C VAL A 23 5.87 23.57 8.12
N LEU A 24 5.30 22.51 8.69
CA LEU A 24 3.87 22.27 8.62
C LEU A 24 3.07 23.28 9.46
N MET A 25 3.66 23.82 10.52
CA MET A 25 3.06 24.88 11.34
C MET A 25 3.17 26.27 10.68
N GLU A 26 4.28 26.55 10.00
CA GLU A 26 4.53 27.85 9.35
C GLU A 26 3.93 27.97 7.95
N SER A 27 3.59 26.85 7.32
CA SER A 27 3.10 26.83 5.94
C SER A 27 1.69 27.41 5.79
N ASP A 28 1.53 28.30 4.81
CA ASP A 28 0.22 28.84 4.39
C ASP A 28 -0.57 27.90 3.45
N GLU A 29 0.03 26.84 2.91
CA GLU A 29 -0.68 25.93 2.02
C GLU A 29 -1.70 25.07 2.78
N ASN A 30 -2.98 25.14 2.35
CA ASN A 30 -4.08 24.43 3.00
C ASN A 30 -3.85 22.91 3.13
N LYS A 31 -3.13 22.29 2.17
CA LYS A 31 -2.80 20.85 2.21
C LYS A 31 -1.93 20.48 3.43
N TYR A 32 -0.98 21.35 3.80
CA TYR A 32 -0.05 21.11 4.90
C TYR A 32 -0.71 21.41 6.24
N ILE A 33 -1.58 22.41 6.29
CA ILE A 33 -2.42 22.72 7.45
C ILE A 33 -3.36 21.55 7.77
N GLU A 34 -4.02 20.99 6.76
CA GLU A 34 -4.89 19.81 6.93
C GLU A 34 -4.09 18.57 7.35
N LEU A 35 -2.91 18.37 6.76
CA LEU A 35 -2.01 17.28 7.15
C LEU A 35 -1.61 17.39 8.63
N TYR A 36 -1.21 18.58 9.08
CA TYR A 36 -0.83 18.80 10.47
C TYR A 36 -2.02 18.61 11.42
N ARG A 37 -3.18 19.20 11.10
CA ARG A 37 -4.40 19.11 11.92
C ARG A 37 -4.89 17.66 12.11
N GLY A 38 -4.75 16.82 11.08
CA GLY A 38 -5.11 15.40 11.14
C GLY A 38 -4.03 14.50 11.73
N SER A 39 -2.85 15.03 12.04
CA SER A 39 -1.70 14.25 12.50
C SER A 39 -1.67 14.05 14.01
N GLN A 40 -1.19 12.89 14.43
CA GLN A 40 -0.81 12.62 15.81
C GLN A 40 0.68 12.95 15.99
N VAL A 41 0.98 13.98 16.77
CA VAL A 41 2.36 14.36 17.10
C VAL A 41 2.91 13.41 18.17
N ILE A 42 3.91 12.61 17.80
CA ILE A 42 4.51 11.60 18.67
C ILE A 42 5.99 11.90 18.91
N THR A 43 6.51 11.54 20.09
CA THR A 43 7.94 11.68 20.39
C THR A 43 8.72 10.43 19.99
N GLU A 44 8.16 9.24 20.26
CA GLU A 44 8.75 7.95 19.94
C GLU A 44 7.71 7.00 19.34
N LEU A 45 8.22 6.03 18.57
CA LEU A 45 7.39 5.02 17.92
C LEU A 45 7.11 3.87 18.92
N THR A 46 5.92 3.87 19.51
CA THR A 46 5.47 2.79 20.42
C THR A 46 5.17 1.50 19.64
N ASP A 47 5.36 0.33 20.26
CA ASP A 47 5.04 -0.97 19.64
C ASP A 47 3.59 -1.09 19.15
N ASP A 48 2.64 -0.47 19.86
CA ASP A 48 1.24 -0.44 19.42
C ASP A 48 1.05 0.34 18.12
N LEU A 49 1.81 1.42 17.93
CA LEU A 49 1.79 2.18 16.69
C LEU A 49 2.41 1.38 15.55
N VAL A 50 3.52 0.67 15.82
CA VAL A 50 4.16 -0.25 14.87
C VAL A 50 3.16 -1.30 14.39
N ARG A 51 2.42 -1.94 15.30
CA ARG A 51 1.36 -2.91 14.95
C ARG A 51 0.25 -2.29 14.10
N ARG A 52 -0.16 -1.04 14.36
CA ARG A 52 -1.16 -0.34 13.53
C ARG A 52 -0.65 -0.02 12.12
N ILE A 53 0.65 0.24 11.99
CA ILE A 53 1.31 0.44 10.70
C ILE A 53 1.36 -0.89 9.94
N GLU A 54 1.72 -2.00 10.61
CA GLU A 54 1.71 -3.35 10.01
C GLU A 54 0.30 -3.76 9.55
N ALA A 55 -0.73 -3.38 10.30
CA ALA A 55 -2.14 -3.61 9.92
C ALA A 55 -2.63 -2.71 8.77
N GLY A 56 -1.82 -1.75 8.28
CA GLY A 56 -2.20 -0.82 7.22
C GLY A 56 -3.25 0.22 7.63
N GLN A 57 -3.46 0.43 8.93
CA GLN A 57 -4.43 1.39 9.47
C GLN A 57 -3.81 2.75 9.78
N HIS A 58 -2.49 2.80 9.91
CA HIS A 58 -1.75 3.99 10.31
C HIS A 58 -0.54 4.24 9.41
N VAL A 59 -0.27 5.51 9.10
CA VAL A 59 0.89 5.95 8.32
C VAL A 59 1.79 6.81 9.18
N HIS A 60 3.06 6.42 9.31
CA HIS A 60 4.05 7.23 10.00
C HIS A 60 4.87 8.06 9.01
N ILE A 61 4.95 9.37 9.25
CA ILE A 61 5.65 10.33 8.40
C ILE A 61 6.89 10.82 9.16
N ASP A 62 8.06 10.57 8.58
CA ASP A 62 9.37 10.93 9.15
C ASP A 62 10.40 11.03 8.01
N TRP A 63 11.62 11.41 8.34
CA TRP A 63 12.74 11.46 7.41
C TRP A 63 12.98 10.10 6.75
N ARG A 64 13.26 10.12 5.44
CA ARG A 64 13.52 8.89 4.68
C ARG A 64 14.62 8.02 5.27
N ASN A 65 15.71 8.62 5.76
CA ASN A 65 16.82 7.86 6.36
C ASN A 65 16.40 7.17 7.66
N ASN A 66 15.57 7.84 8.45
CA ASN A 66 15.04 7.31 9.70
C ASN A 66 14.03 6.18 9.43
N LEU A 67 13.13 6.36 8.46
CA LEU A 67 12.21 5.31 8.01
C LEU A 67 12.96 4.07 7.50
N LYS A 68 14.03 4.25 6.71
CA LYS A 68 14.88 3.14 6.27
C LYS A 68 15.52 2.40 7.45
N TYR A 69 16.00 3.14 8.46
CA TYR A 69 16.56 2.55 9.67
C TYR A 69 15.51 1.74 10.44
N LEU A 70 14.29 2.27 10.59
CA LEU A 70 13.17 1.58 11.24
C LEU A 70 12.78 0.29 10.51
N ILE A 71 12.66 0.34 9.17
CA ILE A 71 12.37 -0.85 8.35
C ILE A 71 13.45 -1.92 8.56
N LYS A 72 14.72 -1.52 8.56
CA LYS A 72 15.83 -2.45 8.79
C LYS A 72 15.80 -3.03 10.20
N LYS A 73 15.53 -2.21 11.22
CA LYS A 73 15.40 -2.67 12.60
C LYS A 73 14.28 -3.72 12.74
N GLN A 74 13.12 -3.49 12.13
CA GLN A 74 12.03 -4.46 12.15
C GLN A 74 12.40 -5.74 11.41
N PHE A 75 13.01 -5.62 10.23
CA PHE A 75 13.46 -6.78 9.47
C PHE A 75 14.45 -7.65 10.25
N LEU A 76 15.39 -7.04 10.97
CA LEU A 76 16.33 -7.78 11.83
C LEU A 76 15.63 -8.48 13.02
N ALA A 77 14.48 -7.99 13.46
CA ALA A 77 13.71 -8.57 14.56
C ALA A 77 12.75 -9.67 14.12
N THR A 78 12.07 -9.51 12.97
CA THR A 78 10.99 -10.40 12.52
C THR A 78 11.33 -11.25 11.29
N ASP A 79 12.43 -10.91 10.59
CA ASP A 79 12.82 -11.47 9.28
C ASP A 79 11.76 -11.29 8.18
N ARG A 80 10.83 -10.32 8.35
CA ARG A 80 9.74 -10.02 7.41
C ARG A 80 9.83 -8.61 6.83
N CYS A 81 9.28 -8.44 5.63
CA CYS A 81 9.25 -7.17 4.89
C CYS A 81 7.84 -6.59 4.84
N ASP A 82 7.25 -6.32 6.01
CA ASP A 82 5.85 -5.87 6.12
C ASP A 82 5.70 -4.35 5.91
N PHE A 83 6.80 -3.60 6.01
CA PHE A 83 6.80 -2.15 5.80
C PHE A 83 7.20 -1.76 4.39
N ALA A 84 6.47 -0.79 3.84
CA ALA A 84 6.75 -0.15 2.57
C ALA A 84 7.00 1.35 2.76
N LEU A 85 7.92 1.89 1.98
CA LEU A 85 8.18 3.32 1.90
C LEU A 85 7.50 3.88 0.65
N SER A 86 6.85 5.05 0.79
CA SER A 86 6.32 5.80 -0.36
C SER A 86 7.43 6.19 -1.33
N THR A 87 7.12 6.20 -2.63
CA THR A 87 8.04 6.59 -3.70
C THR A 87 8.26 8.10 -3.73
N ASP A 88 7.24 8.87 -3.35
CA ASP A 88 7.26 10.33 -3.41
C ASP A 88 7.80 10.93 -2.11
N GLU A 89 8.80 11.80 -2.25
CA GLU A 89 9.24 12.73 -1.22
C GLU A 89 8.49 14.05 -1.41
N PHE A 90 7.84 14.55 -0.36
CA PHE A 90 7.02 15.75 -0.43
C PHE A 90 7.68 17.00 0.18
N LEU A 91 8.74 16.81 0.96
CA LEU A 91 9.54 17.86 1.56
C LEU A 91 11.01 17.47 1.42
N ASP A 92 11.81 18.36 0.83
CA ASP A 92 13.26 18.18 0.74
C ASP A 92 13.92 19.04 1.82
N GLU A 93 14.72 18.40 2.68
CA GLU A 93 15.38 19.05 3.80
C GLU A 93 16.88 19.13 3.55
N GLN A 94 17.41 20.35 3.58
CA GLN A 94 18.82 20.60 3.36
C GLN A 94 19.59 20.53 4.67
N ILE A 95 20.50 19.56 4.76
CA ILE A 95 21.38 19.41 5.92
C ILE A 95 22.60 20.33 5.73
N ALA A 96 22.87 21.17 6.72
CA ALA A 96 24.01 22.08 6.73
C ALA A 96 24.84 21.93 8.01
N LEU A 97 26.13 22.26 7.92
CA LEU A 97 27.02 22.32 9.07
C LEU A 97 26.92 23.71 9.72
N VAL A 98 26.48 23.76 10.98
CA VAL A 98 26.38 25.01 11.74
C VAL A 98 27.74 25.37 12.33
N MET A 99 28.16 26.62 12.15
CA MET A 99 29.39 27.18 12.70
C MET A 99 29.14 28.56 13.32
N PRO A 100 29.99 29.02 14.25
CA PRO A 100 29.92 30.38 14.80
C PRO A 100 30.02 31.44 13.70
N LYS A 101 29.22 32.52 13.84
CA LYS A 101 29.04 33.57 12.82
C LYS A 101 30.34 34.20 12.33
N ASP A 102 31.33 34.33 13.20
CA ASP A 102 32.62 34.99 12.90
C ASP A 102 33.80 34.01 12.91
N SER A 103 33.54 32.73 12.60
CA SER A 103 34.59 31.71 12.48
C SER A 103 35.47 31.98 11.24
N PRO A 104 36.80 32.11 11.38
CA PRO A 104 37.70 32.25 10.23
C PRO A 104 37.76 30.97 9.37
N TYR A 105 37.25 29.84 9.88
CA TYR A 105 37.24 28.56 9.18
C TYR A 105 36.00 28.36 8.31
N LEU A 106 35.01 29.26 8.38
CA LEU A 106 33.74 29.10 7.67
C LEU A 106 33.96 28.99 6.16
N GLU A 107 34.77 29.88 5.58
CA GLU A 107 35.08 29.87 4.15
C GLU A 107 35.85 28.62 3.74
N LEU A 108 36.87 28.25 4.51
CA LEU A 108 37.70 27.07 4.24
C LEU A 108 36.87 25.78 4.23
N VAL A 109 36.00 25.62 5.23
CA VAL A 109 35.14 24.43 5.36
C VAL A 109 34.09 24.39 4.26
N ASN A 110 33.50 25.54 3.90
CA ASN A 110 32.51 25.59 2.83
C ASN A 110 33.11 25.23 1.47
N ASP A 111 34.32 25.71 1.18
CA ASP A 111 35.06 25.37 -0.04
C ASP A 111 35.40 23.87 -0.11
N GLU A 112 35.82 23.28 1.01
CA GLU A 112 36.15 21.86 1.06
C GLU A 112 34.89 20.97 0.95
N ILE A 113 33.78 21.35 1.60
CA ILE A 113 32.49 20.67 1.43
C ILE A 113 32.04 20.73 -0.03
N ARG A 114 32.18 21.90 -0.68
CA ARG A 114 31.84 22.07 -2.09
C ARG A 114 32.67 21.17 -2.99
N ARG A 115 33.99 21.07 -2.74
CA ARG A 115 34.88 20.16 -3.46
C ARG A 115 34.47 18.71 -3.24
N MET A 116 34.21 18.30 -1.99
CA MET A 116 33.76 16.94 -1.68
C MET A 116 32.44 16.59 -2.38
N HIS A 117 31.51 17.54 -2.47
CA HIS A 117 30.26 17.36 -3.20
C HIS A 117 30.51 17.20 -4.71
N GLN A 118 31.34 18.06 -5.30
CA GLN A 118 31.66 18.03 -6.75
C GLN A 118 32.40 16.76 -7.16
N PHE A 119 33.32 16.27 -6.32
CA PHE A 119 34.02 15.00 -6.55
C PHE A 119 33.14 13.76 -6.28
N GLY A 120 31.93 13.93 -5.74
CA GLY A 120 31.03 12.83 -5.41
C GLY A 120 31.43 12.05 -4.16
N PHE A 121 32.35 12.56 -3.35
CA PHE A 121 32.75 11.91 -2.09
C PHE A 121 31.58 11.79 -1.12
N ILE A 122 30.73 12.83 -1.05
CA ILE A 122 29.53 12.81 -0.21
C ILE A 122 28.58 11.69 -0.66
N GLN A 123 28.35 11.55 -1.96
CA GLN A 123 27.46 10.51 -2.49
C GLN A 123 28.01 9.10 -2.21
N ARG A 124 29.32 8.91 -2.37
CA ARG A 124 30.00 7.66 -2.01
C ARG A 124 29.90 7.39 -0.50
N TRP A 125 30.09 8.41 0.33
CA TRP A 125 30.02 8.30 1.78
C TRP A 125 28.62 7.88 2.23
N ILE A 126 27.59 8.55 1.71
CA ILE A 126 26.18 8.21 1.88
C ILE A 126 25.92 6.76 1.48
N SER A 127 26.35 6.34 0.29
CA SER A 127 26.14 4.97 -0.20
C SER A 127 26.85 3.90 0.63
N GLN A 128 27.95 4.23 1.31
CA GLN A 128 28.73 3.27 2.09
C GLN A 128 28.19 3.10 3.52
N TYR A 129 27.66 4.16 4.12
CA TYR A 129 27.26 4.16 5.53
C TYR A 129 25.75 4.07 5.74
N LEU A 130 24.93 4.51 4.77
CA LEU A 130 23.50 4.21 4.83
C LEU A 130 23.27 2.74 4.49
N PRO A 131 22.29 2.09 5.14
CA PRO A 131 21.98 0.71 4.87
C PRO A 131 21.70 0.53 3.37
N SER A 132 22.45 -0.39 2.77
CA SER A 132 22.30 -0.82 1.39
C SER A 132 20.85 -1.22 1.12
N LYS A 133 20.47 -1.26 -0.17
CA LYS A 133 19.18 -1.78 -0.59
C LYS A 133 19.05 -3.26 -0.20
N ASP A 134 18.56 -3.53 1.01
CA ASP A 134 18.30 -4.87 1.51
C ASP A 134 17.09 -5.49 0.79
N ARG A 135 16.85 -6.80 0.97
CA ARG A 135 15.78 -7.58 0.31
C ARG A 135 14.40 -6.92 0.37
N CYS A 136 14.10 -6.18 1.45
CA CYS A 136 12.83 -5.46 1.60
C CYS A 136 12.74 -4.19 0.74
N SER A 137 13.84 -3.47 0.56
CA SER A 137 13.86 -2.21 -0.21
C SER A 137 13.81 -2.42 -1.74
N GLY A 138 14.29 -3.58 -2.22
CA GLY A 138 14.11 -3.98 -3.61
C GLY A 138 12.69 -4.46 -3.91
N THR A 139 11.98 -4.92 -2.87
CA THR A 139 10.61 -5.43 -2.98
C THR A 139 9.57 -4.32 -3.01
N SER A 140 9.81 -3.14 -2.40
CA SER A 140 8.85 -2.02 -2.49
C SER A 140 8.67 -1.51 -3.93
N ASN A 141 9.73 -1.52 -4.75
CA ASN A 141 9.63 -1.23 -6.18
C ASN A 141 9.00 -2.39 -6.97
N LYS A 142 9.12 -3.64 -6.50
CA LYS A 142 8.45 -4.81 -7.12
C LYS A 142 6.99 -4.95 -6.69
N ALA A 143 6.57 -4.35 -5.58
CA ALA A 143 5.17 -4.27 -5.21
C ALA A 143 4.36 -3.39 -6.19
N MET A 144 5.04 -2.50 -6.93
CA MET A 144 4.45 -1.72 -8.03
C MET A 144 4.75 -2.30 -9.43
N ASP A 145 5.86 -3.02 -9.61
CA ASP A 145 6.29 -3.54 -10.92
C ASP A 145 6.04 -5.05 -11.13
N VAL A 146 5.35 -5.70 -10.20
CA VAL A 146 4.88 -7.08 -10.37
C VAL A 146 3.37 -7.11 -10.15
N GLN A 147 2.65 -6.34 -10.96
CA GLN A 147 1.45 -6.89 -11.60
C GLN A 147 1.86 -8.02 -12.56
N ASN A 148 2.55 -9.05 -12.05
CA ASN A 148 2.43 -10.37 -12.63
C ASN A 148 1.06 -10.86 -12.14
N HIS A 149 0.01 -10.33 -12.78
CA HIS A 149 -1.27 -10.99 -12.79
C HIS A 149 -1.01 -12.33 -13.52
N THR A 150 -0.54 -13.31 -12.76
CA THR A 150 -0.87 -14.68 -13.06
C THR A 150 -2.36 -14.73 -12.81
N VAL A 151 -3.15 -14.79 -13.89
CA VAL A 151 -4.62 -14.88 -13.88
C VAL A 151 -5.02 -15.79 -12.74
N ASN A 152 -5.44 -15.21 -11.62
CA ASN A 152 -5.80 -16.00 -10.46
C ASN A 152 -7.19 -16.56 -10.77
N SER A 153 -7.46 -17.82 -10.46
CA SER A 153 -8.77 -18.43 -10.72
C SER A 153 -9.93 -17.71 -10.02
N SER A 154 -9.61 -16.85 -9.03
CA SER A 154 -10.54 -15.93 -8.37
C SER A 154 -11.09 -14.83 -9.30
N ASP A 155 -10.30 -14.36 -10.27
CA ASP A 155 -10.71 -13.27 -11.17
C ASP A 155 -11.66 -13.77 -12.29
N MET A 156 -11.58 -15.06 -12.63
CA MET A 156 -12.51 -15.73 -13.55
C MET A 156 -13.77 -16.29 -12.87
N ALA A 157 -13.90 -16.17 -11.54
CA ALA A 157 -15.02 -16.73 -10.78
C ALA A 157 -16.39 -16.26 -11.30
N GLY A 158 -16.51 -14.99 -11.72
CA GLY A 158 -17.74 -14.45 -12.29
C GLY A 158 -18.20 -15.20 -13.54
N SER A 159 -17.28 -15.61 -14.42
CA SER A 159 -17.61 -16.36 -15.64
C SER A 159 -18.12 -17.78 -15.34
N TYR A 160 -17.59 -18.44 -14.31
CA TYR A 160 -18.05 -19.77 -13.89
C TYR A 160 -19.48 -19.73 -13.33
N TRP A 161 -19.83 -18.68 -12.56
CA TRP A 161 -21.19 -18.52 -12.03
C TRP A 161 -22.23 -18.30 -13.14
N ILE A 162 -21.91 -17.49 -14.14
CA ILE A 162 -22.81 -17.25 -15.29
C ILE A 162 -23.03 -18.55 -16.07
N LEU A 163 -21.96 -19.30 -16.32
CA LEU A 163 -22.04 -20.57 -17.05
C LEU A 163 -22.85 -21.63 -16.29
N LEU A 164 -22.69 -21.70 -14.96
CA LEU A 164 -23.45 -22.59 -14.10
C LEU A 164 -24.95 -22.24 -14.06
N LEU A 165 -25.29 -20.95 -14.01
CA LEU A 165 -26.67 -20.49 -14.07
C LEU A 165 -27.31 -20.77 -15.44
N GLY A 166 -26.58 -20.56 -16.53
CA GLY A 166 -27.04 -20.90 -17.89
C GLY A 166 -27.28 -22.40 -18.08
N PHE A 167 -26.38 -23.23 -17.56
CA PHE A 167 -26.53 -24.68 -17.63
C PHE A 167 -27.71 -25.17 -16.77
N SER A 168 -27.85 -24.62 -15.56
CA SER A 168 -28.93 -24.99 -14.64
C SER A 168 -30.31 -24.61 -15.18
N SER A 169 -30.44 -23.41 -15.77
CA SER A 169 -31.72 -22.98 -16.37
C SER A 169 -32.11 -23.84 -17.56
N GLY A 170 -31.16 -24.19 -18.44
CA GLY A 170 -31.38 -25.11 -19.55
C GLY A 170 -31.79 -26.51 -19.08
N LEU A 171 -31.13 -27.04 -18.04
CA LEU A 171 -31.47 -28.34 -17.46
C LEU A 171 -32.90 -28.36 -16.89
N ILE A 172 -33.31 -27.29 -16.20
CA ILE A 172 -34.65 -27.17 -15.61
C ILE A 172 -35.73 -27.17 -16.70
N ILE A 173 -35.52 -26.43 -17.80
CA ILE A 173 -36.46 -26.39 -18.92
C ILE A 173 -36.58 -27.78 -19.56
N PHE A 174 -35.45 -28.46 -19.80
CA PHE A 174 -35.43 -29.80 -20.38
C PHE A 174 -36.17 -30.83 -19.52
N ILE A 175 -35.91 -30.83 -18.20
CA ILE A 175 -36.62 -31.72 -17.26
C ILE A 175 -38.12 -31.38 -17.21
N GLY A 176 -38.48 -30.10 -17.25
CA GLY A 176 -39.87 -29.65 -17.28
C GLY A 176 -40.63 -30.16 -18.51
N GLU A 177 -40.05 -30.03 -19.69
CA GLU A 177 -40.65 -30.54 -20.93
C GLU A 177 -40.76 -32.07 -20.93
N PHE A 178 -39.71 -32.76 -20.47
CA PHE A 178 -39.72 -34.22 -20.38
C PHE A 178 -40.79 -34.73 -19.41
N ALA A 179 -40.93 -34.10 -18.25
CA ALA A 179 -41.96 -34.43 -17.27
C ALA A 179 -43.37 -34.20 -17.82
N ILE A 180 -43.63 -33.07 -18.48
CA ILE A 180 -44.94 -32.77 -19.08
C ILE A 180 -45.25 -33.75 -20.20
N HIS A 181 -44.29 -34.04 -21.07
CA HIS A 181 -44.46 -34.97 -22.18
C HIS A 181 -44.77 -36.39 -21.67
N TRP A 182 -44.03 -36.85 -20.67
CA TRP A 182 -44.27 -38.15 -20.04
C TRP A 182 -45.60 -38.22 -19.29
N TYR A 183 -46.00 -37.14 -18.60
CA TYR A 183 -47.30 -37.06 -17.93
C TYR A 183 -48.46 -37.06 -18.92
N ARG A 184 -48.33 -36.38 -20.06
CA ARG A 184 -49.30 -36.41 -21.16
C ARG A 184 -49.39 -37.80 -21.78
N GLN A 185 -48.27 -38.46 -22.08
CA GLN A 185 -48.29 -39.83 -22.60
C GLN A 185 -48.94 -40.82 -21.62
N ARG A 186 -48.65 -40.70 -20.32
CA ARG A 186 -49.31 -41.53 -19.29
C ARG A 186 -50.81 -41.23 -19.17
N ARG A 187 -51.24 -39.97 -19.31
CA ARG A 187 -52.67 -39.61 -19.31
C ARG A 187 -53.38 -40.12 -20.57
N LEU A 188 -52.77 -40.03 -21.74
CA LEU A 188 -53.31 -40.55 -23.00
C LEU A 188 -53.39 -42.09 -22.97
N ALA A 189 -52.36 -42.77 -22.45
CA ALA A 189 -52.40 -44.22 -22.26
C ALA A 189 -53.50 -44.66 -21.29
N LYS A 190 -53.73 -43.92 -20.19
CA LYS A 190 -54.84 -44.19 -19.27
C LYS A 190 -56.21 -43.95 -19.92
N ALA A 191 -56.36 -42.90 -20.73
CA ALA A 191 -57.61 -42.60 -21.42
C ALA A 191 -58.00 -43.67 -22.45
N VAL A 192 -57.03 -44.20 -23.20
CA VAL A 192 -57.25 -45.28 -24.21
C VAL A 192 -57.64 -46.61 -23.57
N VAL A 193 -57.15 -46.91 -22.36
CA VAL A 193 -57.53 -48.15 -21.63
C VAL A 193 -58.98 -48.08 -21.14
N THR A 194 -59.46 -46.90 -20.68
CA THR A 194 -60.87 -46.71 -20.29
C THR A 194 -61.86 -46.78 -21.45
N SER A 195 -61.45 -46.50 -22.69
CA SER A 195 -62.35 -46.62 -23.87
C SER A 195 -62.52 -48.06 -24.37
N TYR A 196 -61.69 -49.01 -23.91
CA TYR A 196 -61.79 -50.43 -24.25
C TYR A 196 -62.59 -51.26 -23.23
N SER A 197 -62.97 -50.66 -22.10
CA SER A 197 -63.67 -51.33 -20.99
C SER A 197 -65.13 -50.88 -20.80
N SER A 198 -65.73 -50.22 -21.79
CA SER A 198 -67.16 -49.85 -21.84
C SER A 198 -67.83 -50.52 -23.03
#